data_AF-A0A922W5N1-F1
#
_entry.id   AF-A0A922W5N1-F1
#
_cell.length_a   1.000
_cell.length_b   1.000
_cell.length_c   1.000
_cell.angle_alpha   90.00
_cell.angle_beta   90.00
_cell.angle_gamma   90.00
#
_symmetry.space_group_name_H-M   'P 1'
#
loop_
_entity.id
_entity.type
_entity.pdbx_description
1 polymer ?
#
loop_
_entity_poly.entity_id
_entity_poly.type
_entity_poly.pdbx_seq_one_letter_code
_entity_poly.pdbx_strand_id
1 'polypeptide(L)' 'FLRPWLIEGRLAALGLIDRAAAEIELQPEALVWRGHYAVILTVAAYEGWVRTWEARLGRAA' A
#
# COMPACT_ATOMS: atom_id res chain seq x y z
N PHE A 1 -8.98 6.23 2.59
CA PHE A 1 -8.24 6.27 1.30
C PHE A 1 -7.09 5.27 1.27
N LEU A 2 -6.25 5.16 2.32
CA LEU A 2 -5.11 4.22 2.34
C LEU A 2 -5.50 2.74 2.19
N ARG A 3 -6.64 2.35 2.76
CA ARG A 3 -7.14 0.98 2.69
C ARG A 3 -7.33 0.46 1.25
N PRO A 4 -8.21 1.04 0.41
CA PRO A 4 -8.30 0.60 -0.98
C PRO A 4 -7.00 0.84 -1.76
N TRP A 5 -6.22 1.87 -1.41
CA TRP A 5 -4.92 2.14 -2.06
C TRP A 5 -3.91 1.01 -1.90
N LEU A 6 -3.83 0.42 -0.70
CA LEU A 6 -2.86 -0.61 -0.36
C LEU A 6 -3.40 -2.03 -0.56
N ILE A 7 -4.63 -2.31 -0.13
CA ILE A 7 -5.18 -3.67 -0.13
C ILE A 7 -5.55 -4.12 -1.53
N GLU A 8 -6.12 -3.22 -2.34
CA GLU A 8 -6.43 -3.47 -3.75
C GLU A 8 -5.29 -3.00 -4.67
N GLY A 9 -4.17 -2.59 -4.07
CA GLY A 9 -3.01 -2.06 -4.77
C GLY A 9 -2.18 -3.11 -5.51
N ARG A 10 -1.23 -2.61 -6.29
CA ARG A 10 -0.32 -3.41 -7.10
C ARG A 10 0.61 -4.24 -6.22
N LEU A 11 1.13 -3.67 -5.13
CA LEU A 11 2.00 -4.40 -4.21
C LEU A 11 1.27 -5.59 -3.57
N ALA A 12 -0.01 -5.43 -3.21
CA ALA A 12 -0.85 -6.51 -2.72
C ALA A 12 -1.27 -7.51 -3.80
N ALA A 13 -1.38 -7.09 -5.07
CA ALA A 13 -1.62 -8.00 -6.20
C ALA A 13 -0.40 -8.88 -6.53
N LEU A 14 0.81 -8.36 -6.29
CA LEU A 14 2.07 -9.08 -6.48
C LEU A 14 2.49 -9.91 -5.24
N GLY A 15 1.71 -9.88 -4.16
CA GLY A 15 2.02 -10.61 -2.92
C GLY A 15 3.15 -10.01 -2.08
N LEU A 16 3.56 -8.76 -2.36
CA LEU A 16 4.60 -8.05 -1.58
C LEU A 16 4.07 -7.48 -0.27
N ILE A 17 2.75 -7.33 -0.15
CA ILE A 17 2.04 -6.97 1.07
C ILE A 17 1.03 -8.07 1.36
N ASP A 18 1.01 -8.56 2.61
CA ASP A 18 -0.05 -9.41 3.11
C ASP A 18 -1.32 -8.58 3.31
N ARG A 19 -2.37 -8.90 2.54
CA ARG A 19 -3.66 -8.22 2.59
C ARG A 19 -4.35 -8.35 3.94
N ALA A 20 -4.31 -9.53 4.56
CA ALA A 20 -4.97 -9.78 5.84
C ALA A 20 -4.26 -9.03 6.97
N ALA A 21 -2.92 -9.01 6.94
CA ALA A 21 -2.15 -8.20 7.89
C ALA A 21 -2.40 -6.70 7.69
N ALA A 22 -2.40 -6.22 6.44
CA ALA A 22 -2.67 -4.81 6.14
C ALA A 22 -4.08 -4.37 6.56
N GLU A 23 -5.08 -5.24 6.40
CA GLU A 23 -6.47 -5.02 6.82
C GLU A 23 -6.58 -4.77 8.34
N ILE A 24 -5.78 -5.47 9.14
CA ILE A 24 -5.70 -5.33 10.60
C ILE A 24 -4.97 -4.04 10.97
N GLU A 25 -3.81 -3.78 10.36
CA GLU A 25 -2.96 -2.64 10.71
C GLU A 25 -3.54 -1.29 10.24
N LEU A 26 -4.45 -1.31 9.26
CA LEU A 26 -5.17 -0.12 8.80
C LEU A 26 -6.46 0.17 9.57
N GLN A 27 -6.79 -0.62 10.59
CA GLN A 27 -7.91 -0.28 11.49
C GLN A 27 -7.59 0.98 12.30
N PRO A 28 -8.57 1.86 12.56
CA PRO A 28 -8.37 3.05 13.38
C PRO A 28 -7.70 2.76 14.72
N GLU A 29 -8.11 1.68 15.38
CA GLU A 29 -7.57 1.26 16.67
C GLU A 29 -6.10 0.84 16.56
N ALA A 30 -5.75 0.07 15.52
CA ALA A 30 -4.36 -0.33 15.29
C ALA A 30 -3.46 0.88 14.99
N LEU A 31 -3.96 1.81 14.17
CA LEU A 31 -3.27 3.04 13.83
C LEU A 31 -3.00 3.88 15.09
N VAL A 32 -4.01 4.16 15.91
CA VAL A 32 -3.87 5.00 17.12
C VAL A 32 -2.91 4.37 18.14
N TRP A 33 -2.94 3.05 18.32
CA TRP A 33 -2.27 2.41 19.45
C TRP A 33 -0.96 1.69 19.12
N ARG A 34 -0.78 1.17 17.90
CA ARG A 34 0.40 0.34 17.54
C ARG A 34 1.53 1.12 16.90
N GLY A 35 1.28 2.33 16.40
CA GLY A 35 2.34 3.24 15.96
C GLY A 35 3.09 2.84 14.69
N HIS A 36 2.64 1.82 13.94
CA HIS A 36 3.27 1.37 12.69
C HIS A 36 3.07 2.33 11.49
N TYR A 37 2.71 3.59 11.73
CA TYR A 37 2.46 4.58 10.69
C TYR A 37 3.64 4.75 9.72
N ALA A 38 4.87 4.72 10.21
CA ALA A 38 6.05 4.88 9.36
C ALA A 38 6.11 3.80 8.27
N VAL A 39 5.91 2.54 8.64
CA VAL A 39 5.89 1.42 7.70
C VAL A 39 4.72 1.56 6.71
N ILE A 40 3.53 1.88 7.20
CA ILE A 40 2.33 2.05 6.36
C ILE A 40 2.55 3.16 5.32
N LEU A 41 3.11 4.30 5.73
CA LEU A 41 3.39 5.42 4.84
C LEU A 41 4.51 5.09 3.83
N THR A 42 5.56 4.39 4.25
CA THR A 42 6.61 3.91 3.35
C THR A 42 6.04 3.00 2.27
N VAL A 43 5.19 2.04 2.67
CA VAL A 43 4.53 1.13 1.73
C VAL A 43 3.61 1.90 0.77
N ALA A 44 2.86 2.89 1.26
CA ALA A 44 2.01 3.73 0.43
C ALA A 44 2.82 4.56 -0.59
N ALA A 45 4.01 5.04 -0.20
CA ALA A 45 4.91 5.75 -1.10
C ALA A 45 5.43 4.83 -2.22
N TYR A 46 5.82 3.59 -1.88
CA TYR A 46 6.23 2.60 -2.88
C TYR A 46 5.09 2.22 -3.84
N GLU A 47 3.87 2.06 -3.34
CA GLU A 47 2.68 1.83 -4.17
C GLU A 47 2.49 2.97 -5.19
N GLY A 48 2.66 4.23 -4.76
CA GLY A 48 2.62 5.39 -5.66
C GLY A 48 3.76 5.41 -6.67
N TRP A 49 4.97 5.04 -6.25
CA TRP A 49 6.13 4.92 -7.14
C TRP A 49 5.90 3.86 -8.23
N VAL A 50 5.44 2.66 -7.86
CA VAL A 50 5.14 1.58 -8.81
C VAL A 50 4.09 2.01 -9.83
N ARG A 51 2.95 2.55 -9.37
CA ARG A 51 1.89 3.05 -10.26
C ARG A 51 2.40 4.13 -11.23
N THR A 52 3.24 5.03 -10.73
CA THR A 52 3.83 6.09 -11.56
C THR A 52 4.69 5.51 -12.68
N TRP A 53 5.52 4.51 -12.38
CA TRP A 53 6.40 3.90 -13.38
C TRP A 53 5.66 2.96 -14.32
N GLU A 54 4.71 2.15 -13.84
CA GLU A 54 3.85 1.34 -14.70
C GLU A 54 3.08 2.21 -15.70
N ALA A 55 2.54 3.36 -15.25
CA ALA A 55 1.87 4.31 -16.14
C ALA A 55 2.83 5.00 -17.12
N ARG A 56 4.11 5.19 -16.78
CA ARG A 56 5.11 5.77 -17.69
C ARG A 56 5.58 4.74 -18.72
N LEU A 57 5.88 3.52 -18.28
CA LEU A 57 6.34 2.43 -19.13
C LEU A 57 5.22 1.94 -20.07
N GLY A 58 3.98 1.83 -19.57
CA GLY A 58 2.82 1.48 -20.38
C GLY A 58 2.38 2.56 -21.37
N ARG A 59 2.87 3.80 -21.25
CA ARG A 59 2.72 4.86 -22.27
C ARG A 59 3.82 4.84 -23.33
N ALA A 60 4.92 4.16 -23.05
CA ALA A 60 6.07 4.03 -23.95
C ALA A 60 6.03 2.75 -24.80
N ALA A 61 5.08 1.85 -24.51
CA ALA A 61 4.79 0.63 -25.26
C ALA A 61 3.56 0.83 -26.15
#